data_AF-A0A942J8F0-F1
#
_entry.id   AF-A0A942J8F0-F1
#
_cell.length_a   1.000
_cell.length_b   1.000
_cell.length_c   1.000
_cell.angle_alpha   90.00
_cell.angle_beta   90.00
_cell.angle_gamma   90.00
#
_symmetry.space_group_name_H-M   'P 1'
#
loop_
_entity.id
_entity.type
_entity.pdbx_description
1 polymer ?
#
loop_
_entity_poly.entity_id
_entity_poly.type
_entity_poly.pdbx_seq_one_letter_code
_entity_poly.pdbx_strand_id
1 'polypeptide(L)'
;MINASLKELGAALAQKRISSVELTTLFLDRIEKLNPALNAFVSVGRDQALRQAAAADRKVGAGGTAPLLGIPLAHKDIFCTAGRPTTCGSKMLANFVSPYDAHVVERLDAAGMVLLGKCNMDEFAMGSSNETSFFGPVKNPWNPACVPGGSSGGSAAAVAARLAPAATGTDTGGSIR
;
A
#
# COMPACT_ATOMS: atom_id res chain seq x y z
N MET A 1 -9.91 9.35 11.99
CA MET A 1 -9.03 8.18 11.75
C MET A 1 -8.31 8.26 10.40
N ILE A 2 -8.99 8.48 9.27
CA ILE A 2 -8.33 8.49 7.94
C ILE A 2 -7.22 9.57 7.76
N ASN A 3 -7.26 10.65 8.53
CA ASN A 3 -6.25 11.73 8.50
C ASN A 3 -5.18 11.60 9.60
N ALA A 4 -5.27 10.55 10.43
CA ALA A 4 -4.36 10.38 11.54
C ALA A 4 -2.99 9.94 11.05
N SER A 5 -1.94 10.45 11.69
CA SER A 5 -0.56 10.00 11.51
C SER A 5 -0.39 8.55 11.98
N LEU A 6 0.70 7.89 11.55
CA LEU A 6 1.01 6.53 12.01
C LEU A 6 1.12 6.44 13.55
N LYS A 7 1.64 7.49 14.20
CA LYS A 7 1.74 7.56 15.67
C LYS A 7 0.36 7.54 16.33
N GLU A 8 -0.58 8.33 15.80
CA GLU A 8 -1.95 8.40 16.32
C GLU A 8 -2.72 7.10 16.05
N LEU A 9 -2.52 6.49 14.88
CA LEU A 9 -3.11 5.19 14.55
C LEU A 9 -2.58 4.08 15.45
N GLY A 10 -1.26 3.99 15.64
CA GLY A 10 -0.64 3.02 16.55
C GLY A 10 -1.14 3.19 17.99
N ALA A 11 -1.26 4.44 18.47
CA ALA A 11 -1.84 4.70 19.79
C ALA A 11 -3.31 4.29 19.88
N ALA A 12 -4.11 4.52 18.84
CA ALA A 12 -5.52 4.12 18.81
C ALA A 12 -5.70 2.60 18.84
N LEU A 13 -4.87 1.86 18.11
CA LEU A 13 -4.85 0.39 18.12
C LEU A 13 -4.42 -0.15 19.49
N ALA A 14 -3.33 0.37 20.05
CA ALA A 14 -2.83 -0.05 21.37
C ALA A 14 -3.84 0.21 22.50
N GLN A 15 -4.58 1.32 22.40
CA GLN A 15 -5.64 1.69 23.34
C GLN A 15 -7.00 1.03 23.03
N LYS A 16 -7.06 0.16 22.00
CA LYS A 16 -8.29 -0.50 21.55
C LYS A 16 -9.44 0.47 21.24
N ARG A 17 -9.12 1.69 20.80
CA ARG A 17 -10.11 2.69 20.32
C ARG A 17 -10.65 2.36 18.93
N ILE A 18 -9.90 1.54 18.18
CA ILE A 18 -10.27 0.94 16.91
C ILE A 18 -9.51 -0.39 16.84
N SER A 19 -10.09 -1.40 16.21
CA SER A 19 -9.40 -2.63 15.85
C SER A 19 -8.62 -2.48 14.53
N SER A 20 -7.64 -3.32 14.30
CA SER A 20 -6.91 -3.41 13.04
C SER A 20 -7.87 -3.81 11.91
N VAL A 21 -8.82 -4.72 12.16
CA VAL A 21 -9.86 -5.09 11.17
C VAL A 21 -10.72 -3.88 10.78
N GLU A 22 -11.20 -3.10 11.74
CA GLU A 22 -11.99 -1.88 11.46
C GLU A 22 -11.16 -0.84 10.69
N LEU A 23 -9.91 -0.62 11.11
CA LEU A 23 -9.02 0.34 10.45
C LEU A 23 -8.70 -0.10 9.02
N THR A 24 -8.40 -1.38 8.82
CA THR A 24 -8.09 -1.95 7.50
C THR A 24 -9.31 -1.89 6.59
N THR A 25 -10.49 -2.25 7.09
CA THR A 25 -11.77 -2.15 6.36
C THR A 25 -12.01 -0.72 5.88
N LEU A 26 -11.80 0.26 6.75
CA LEU A 26 -11.97 1.68 6.43
C LEU A 26 -11.06 2.14 5.27
N PHE A 27 -9.82 1.66 5.17
CA PHE A 27 -8.95 1.97 4.03
C PHE A 27 -9.34 1.18 2.77
N LEU A 28 -9.70 -0.10 2.91
CA LEU A 28 -10.12 -0.94 1.77
C LEU A 28 -11.39 -0.40 1.10
N ASP A 29 -12.39 0.01 1.87
CA ASP A 29 -13.64 0.60 1.34
C ASP A 29 -13.37 1.91 0.60
N ARG A 30 -12.40 2.68 1.10
CA ARG A 30 -11.98 3.92 0.45
C ARG A 30 -11.20 3.65 -0.85
N ILE A 31 -10.35 2.62 -0.88
CA ILE A 31 -9.68 2.16 -2.10
C ILE A 31 -10.72 1.75 -3.14
N GLU A 32 -11.69 0.91 -2.77
CA GLU A 32 -12.76 0.47 -3.66
C GLU A 32 -13.52 1.64 -4.27
N LYS A 33 -13.84 2.67 -3.48
CA LYS A 33 -14.56 3.85 -3.94
C LYS A 33 -13.74 4.79 -4.83
N LEU A 34 -12.45 4.99 -4.53
CA LEU A 34 -11.66 6.08 -5.13
C LEU A 34 -10.60 5.61 -6.14
N ASN A 35 -10.11 4.38 -6.02
CA ASN A 35 -9.08 3.87 -6.93
C ASN A 35 -9.54 3.81 -8.39
N PRO A 36 -10.82 3.54 -8.75
CA PRO A 36 -11.24 3.57 -10.15
C PRO A 36 -10.98 4.91 -10.86
N ALA A 37 -10.97 6.04 -10.13
CA ALA A 37 -10.68 7.36 -10.67
C ALA A 37 -9.18 7.75 -10.61
N LEU A 38 -8.42 7.15 -9.70
CA LEU A 38 -7.02 7.50 -9.44
C LEU A 38 -6.00 6.53 -10.03
N ASN A 39 -6.38 5.27 -10.17
CA ASN A 39 -5.54 4.14 -10.58
C ASN A 39 -4.24 3.97 -9.76
N ALA A 40 -4.28 4.34 -8.47
CA ALA A 40 -3.12 4.32 -7.58
C ALA A 40 -2.69 2.89 -7.18
N PHE A 41 -3.59 1.91 -7.22
CA PHE A 41 -3.35 0.50 -6.96
C PHE A 41 -3.58 -0.35 -8.20
N VAL A 42 -2.65 -1.27 -8.50
CA VAL A 42 -2.79 -2.30 -9.55
C VAL A 42 -3.40 -3.59 -9.01
N SER A 43 -3.24 -3.87 -7.71
CA SER A 43 -3.91 -4.99 -7.05
C SER A 43 -4.21 -4.67 -5.59
N VAL A 44 -5.35 -5.17 -5.10
CA VAL A 44 -5.83 -4.99 -3.74
C VAL A 44 -6.16 -6.36 -3.16
N GLY A 45 -5.62 -6.67 -1.98
CA GLY A 45 -5.73 -7.99 -1.36
C GLY A 45 -6.69 -8.02 -0.18
N ARG A 46 -7.97 -7.68 -0.38
CA ARG A 46 -8.97 -7.49 0.69
C ARG A 46 -8.98 -8.61 1.72
N ASP A 47 -9.18 -9.86 1.29
CA ASP A 47 -9.29 -10.98 2.23
C ASP A 47 -8.00 -11.25 2.99
N GLN A 48 -6.85 -11.14 2.32
CA GLN A 48 -5.55 -11.34 2.97
C GLN A 48 -5.22 -10.21 3.93
N ALA A 49 -5.55 -8.97 3.58
CA ALA A 49 -5.40 -7.82 4.47
C ALA A 49 -6.26 -7.98 5.72
N LEU A 50 -7.52 -8.40 5.58
CA LEU A 50 -8.40 -8.65 6.74
C LEU A 50 -7.92 -9.83 7.59
N ARG A 51 -7.33 -10.88 7.01
CA ARG A 51 -6.68 -11.96 7.77
C ARG A 51 -5.46 -11.47 8.56
N GLN A 52 -4.60 -10.66 7.95
CA GLN A 52 -3.45 -10.04 8.63
C GLN A 52 -3.93 -9.11 9.77
N ALA A 53 -4.95 -8.31 9.52
CA ALA A 53 -5.54 -7.42 10.52
C ALA A 53 -6.11 -8.19 11.72
N ALA A 54 -6.86 -9.26 11.48
CA ALA A 54 -7.37 -10.12 12.55
C ALA A 54 -6.25 -10.79 13.35
N ALA A 55 -5.13 -11.13 12.70
CA ALA A 55 -3.95 -11.64 13.39
C ALA A 55 -3.27 -10.57 14.26
N ALA A 56 -3.21 -9.32 13.78
CA ALA A 56 -2.73 -8.19 14.56
C ALA A 56 -3.64 -7.92 15.78
N ASP A 57 -4.96 -7.96 15.62
CA ASP A 57 -5.91 -7.79 16.72
C ASP A 57 -5.73 -8.85 17.82
N ARG A 58 -5.48 -10.12 17.45
CA ARG A 58 -5.13 -11.16 18.42
C ARG A 58 -3.85 -10.83 19.19
N LYS A 59 -2.81 -10.34 18.50
CA LYS A 59 -1.54 -9.93 19.13
C LYS A 59 -1.74 -8.75 20.09
N VAL A 60 -2.50 -7.73 19.69
CA VAL A 60 -2.86 -6.59 20.57
C VAL A 60 -3.68 -7.07 21.76
N GLY A 61 -4.64 -7.98 21.54
CA GLY A 61 -5.45 -8.60 22.59
C GLY A 61 -4.61 -9.34 23.64
N ALA A 62 -3.53 -9.98 23.22
CA ALA A 62 -2.56 -10.67 24.07
C ALA A 62 -1.51 -9.74 24.73
N GLY A 63 -1.66 -8.42 24.61
CA GLY A 63 -0.75 -7.43 25.21
C GLY A 63 0.46 -7.05 24.35
N GLY A 64 0.48 -7.43 23.06
CA GLY A 64 1.52 -7.04 22.13
C GLY A 64 1.54 -5.53 21.86
N THR A 65 2.71 -4.91 21.97
CA THR A 65 2.92 -3.46 21.84
C THR A 65 4.07 -3.16 20.88
N ALA A 66 3.80 -3.21 19.57
CA ALA A 66 4.76 -2.74 18.57
C ALA A 66 4.22 -1.49 17.87
N PRO A 67 5.08 -0.49 17.53
CA PRO A 67 4.63 0.79 16.99
C PRO A 67 3.80 0.70 15.71
N LEU A 68 3.99 -0.36 14.91
CA LEU A 68 3.35 -0.55 13.61
C LEU A 68 2.37 -1.73 13.58
N LEU A 69 2.15 -2.40 14.72
CA LEU A 69 1.27 -3.56 14.80
C LEU A 69 -0.17 -3.20 14.40
N GLY A 70 -0.68 -3.87 13.39
CA GLY A 70 -2.04 -3.69 12.87
C GLY A 70 -2.24 -2.45 12.00
N ILE A 71 -1.18 -1.69 11.69
CA ILE A 71 -1.27 -0.52 10.83
C ILE A 71 -1.30 -0.95 9.35
N PRO A 72 -2.29 -0.50 8.55
CA PRO A 72 -2.32 -0.75 7.12
C PRO A 72 -1.19 -0.04 6.36
N LEU A 73 -0.68 -0.66 5.30
CA LEU A 73 0.24 -0.04 4.34
C LEU A 73 -0.02 -0.50 2.92
N ALA A 74 0.58 0.22 1.96
CA ALA A 74 0.70 -0.21 0.58
C ALA A 74 2.16 -0.39 0.16
N HIS A 75 2.42 -1.27 -0.81
CA HIS A 75 3.75 -1.44 -1.39
C HIS A 75 3.76 -1.05 -2.86
N LYS A 76 4.75 -0.32 -3.33
CA LYS A 76 5.03 -0.22 -4.78
C LYS A 76 5.11 -1.61 -5.40
N ASP A 77 4.60 -1.76 -6.61
CA ASP A 77 4.50 -3.06 -7.30
C ASP A 77 5.85 -3.67 -7.75
N ILE A 78 6.96 -3.05 -7.36
CA ILE A 78 8.32 -3.55 -7.58
C ILE A 78 8.77 -4.54 -6.50
N PHE A 79 8.17 -4.47 -5.29
CA PHE A 79 8.56 -5.33 -4.18
C PHE A 79 7.92 -6.71 -4.35
N CYS A 80 8.71 -7.76 -4.54
CA CYS A 80 8.20 -9.13 -4.53
C CYS A 80 7.39 -9.41 -3.25
N THR A 81 6.23 -10.04 -3.40
CA THR A 81 5.37 -10.41 -2.28
C THR A 81 4.85 -11.83 -2.49
N ALA A 82 5.21 -12.74 -1.60
CA ALA A 82 4.95 -14.17 -1.73
C ALA A 82 3.45 -14.44 -1.91
N GLY A 83 3.12 -15.22 -2.94
CA GLY A 83 1.74 -15.58 -3.27
C GLY A 83 0.89 -14.43 -3.82
N ARG A 84 1.49 -13.27 -4.15
CA ARG A 84 0.81 -12.14 -4.80
C ARG A 84 1.42 -11.79 -6.16
N PRO A 85 0.63 -11.22 -7.07
CA PRO A 85 1.16 -10.61 -8.29
C PRO A 85 2.19 -9.53 -7.96
N THR A 86 3.29 -9.52 -8.71
CA THR A 86 4.31 -8.46 -8.69
C THR A 86 4.68 -8.15 -10.14
N THR A 87 4.12 -7.09 -10.70
CA THR A 87 4.12 -6.88 -12.16
C THR A 87 5.09 -5.81 -12.62
N CYS A 88 5.65 -5.02 -11.70
CA CYS A 88 6.47 -3.86 -12.00
C CYS A 88 5.80 -2.87 -12.98
N GLY A 89 4.47 -2.81 -13.00
CA GLY A 89 3.71 -2.01 -13.97
C GLY A 89 3.83 -2.48 -15.42
N SER A 90 4.27 -3.72 -15.67
CA SER A 90 4.58 -4.25 -17.01
C SER A 90 3.65 -5.38 -17.44
N LYS A 91 3.34 -5.44 -18.74
CA LYS A 91 2.72 -6.61 -19.36
C LYS A 91 3.57 -7.88 -19.21
N MET A 92 4.89 -7.73 -19.22
CA MET A 92 5.84 -8.84 -19.14
C MET A 92 5.64 -9.68 -17.88
N LEU A 93 5.33 -9.03 -16.76
CA LEU A 93 5.15 -9.68 -15.46
C LEU A 93 3.67 -9.69 -15.00
N ALA A 94 2.71 -9.43 -15.90
CA ALA A 94 1.30 -9.32 -15.53
C ALA A 94 0.74 -10.59 -14.85
N ASN A 95 1.30 -11.76 -15.17
CA ASN A 95 0.93 -13.05 -14.59
C ASN A 95 1.96 -13.59 -13.59
N PHE A 96 2.97 -12.81 -13.22
CA PHE A 96 4.01 -13.24 -12.28
C PHE A 96 3.48 -13.17 -10.85
N VAL A 97 3.31 -14.34 -10.22
CA VAL A 97 3.07 -14.47 -8.79
C VAL A 97 4.39 -14.78 -8.11
N SER A 98 4.84 -13.91 -7.21
CA SER A 98 6.15 -14.09 -6.58
C SER A 98 6.14 -15.31 -5.64
N PRO A 99 7.18 -16.18 -5.68
CA PRO A 99 7.32 -17.27 -4.73
C PRO A 99 8.02 -16.85 -3.42
N TYR A 100 8.47 -15.60 -3.30
CA TYR A 100 9.18 -15.08 -2.14
C TYR A 100 8.82 -13.61 -1.85
N ASP A 101 9.13 -13.16 -0.64
CA ASP A 101 9.00 -11.78 -0.21
C ASP A 101 10.31 -11.00 -0.40
N ALA A 102 10.21 -9.74 -0.82
CA ALA A 102 11.34 -8.83 -0.69
C ALA A 102 11.63 -8.57 0.80
N HIS A 103 12.90 -8.36 1.17
CA HIS A 103 13.29 -8.23 2.58
C HIS A 103 12.53 -7.13 3.35
N VAL A 104 12.22 -5.99 2.70
CA VAL A 104 11.42 -4.93 3.33
C VAL A 104 9.98 -5.38 3.64
N VAL A 105 9.40 -6.25 2.81
CA VAL A 105 8.07 -6.83 3.01
C VAL A 105 8.10 -7.76 4.21
N GLU A 106 9.10 -8.66 4.29
CA GLU A 106 9.29 -9.55 5.44
C GLU A 106 9.41 -8.75 6.75
N ARG A 107 10.19 -7.66 6.74
CA ARG A 107 10.41 -6.82 7.92
C ARG A 107 9.13 -6.12 8.39
N LEU A 108 8.30 -5.66 7.45
CA LEU A 108 7.05 -4.95 7.78
C LEU A 108 5.92 -5.91 8.17
N ASP A 109 5.87 -7.11 7.58
CA ASP A 109 4.96 -8.18 8.02
C ASP A 109 5.36 -8.69 9.41
N ALA A 110 6.66 -8.88 9.68
CA ALA A 110 7.16 -9.22 11.01
C ALA A 110 6.86 -8.14 12.07
N ALA A 111 6.86 -6.86 11.69
CA ALA A 111 6.41 -5.75 12.53
C ALA A 111 4.88 -5.75 12.75
N GLY A 112 4.14 -6.62 12.06
CA GLY A 112 2.71 -6.82 12.20
C GLY A 112 1.86 -5.83 11.41
N MET A 113 2.43 -5.18 10.38
CA MET A 113 1.65 -4.31 9.51
C MET A 113 0.75 -5.11 8.56
N VAL A 114 -0.28 -4.45 8.02
CA VAL A 114 -1.30 -5.08 7.17
C VAL A 114 -1.17 -4.60 5.73
N LEU A 115 -0.89 -5.51 4.79
CA LEU A 115 -0.69 -5.14 3.39
C LEU A 115 -2.00 -5.02 2.62
N LEU A 116 -2.42 -3.78 2.35
CA LEU A 116 -3.62 -3.43 1.59
C LEU A 116 -3.53 -3.92 0.13
N GLY A 117 -2.39 -3.70 -0.52
CA GLY A 117 -2.25 -3.94 -1.95
C GLY A 117 -0.93 -3.43 -2.54
N LYS A 118 -0.86 -3.50 -3.87
CA LYS A 118 0.28 -3.08 -4.68
C LYS A 118 -0.03 -1.77 -5.40
N CYS A 119 0.77 -0.75 -5.15
CA CYS A 119 0.67 0.56 -5.79
C CYS A 119 1.22 0.52 -7.22
N ASN A 120 0.55 1.22 -8.11
CA ASN A 120 0.96 1.41 -9.49
C ASN A 120 2.31 2.18 -9.59
N MET A 121 2.99 2.04 -10.71
CA MET A 121 4.32 2.59 -10.97
C MET A 121 4.58 2.72 -12.47
N ASP A 122 5.56 3.53 -12.87
CA ASP A 122 6.11 3.44 -14.23
C ASP A 122 6.65 2.04 -14.49
N GLU A 123 6.55 1.59 -15.75
CA GLU A 123 7.00 0.27 -16.18
C GLU A 123 8.48 0.07 -15.82
N PHE A 124 8.78 -0.97 -15.04
CA PHE A 124 10.11 -1.28 -14.52
C PHE A 124 10.82 -0.12 -13.80
N ALA A 125 10.05 0.79 -13.19
CA ALA A 125 10.52 1.98 -12.51
C ALA A 125 11.20 3.03 -13.43
N MET A 126 11.01 2.94 -14.74
CA MET A 126 11.61 3.83 -15.75
C MET A 126 10.61 4.91 -16.17
N GLY A 127 10.61 6.02 -15.44
CA GLY A 127 9.76 7.17 -15.74
C GLY A 127 9.62 8.10 -14.54
N SER A 128 9.10 9.29 -14.79
CA SER A 128 8.88 10.34 -13.79
C SER A 128 7.45 10.90 -13.80
N SER A 129 6.51 10.21 -14.46
CA SER A 129 5.10 10.64 -14.56
C SER A 129 4.07 9.56 -14.23
N ASN A 130 4.47 8.29 -14.09
CA ASN A 130 3.61 7.13 -13.92
C ASN A 130 2.68 6.85 -15.12
N GLU A 131 2.92 7.45 -16.28
CA GLU A 131 2.10 7.28 -17.48
C GLU A 131 2.45 6.02 -18.27
N THR A 132 3.66 5.48 -18.07
CA THR A 132 4.16 4.31 -18.81
C THR A 132 3.60 2.99 -18.30
N SER A 133 2.87 2.98 -17.19
CA SER A 133 2.28 1.76 -16.62
C SER A 133 1.38 1.06 -17.63
N PHE A 134 1.60 -0.23 -17.82
CA PHE A 134 0.73 -1.10 -18.62
C PHE A 134 -0.71 -1.12 -18.08
N PHE A 135 -0.91 -0.91 -16.78
CA PHE A 135 -2.23 -0.88 -16.14
C PHE A 135 -2.91 0.50 -16.24
N GLY A 136 -2.33 1.41 -17.02
CA GLY A 136 -2.82 2.76 -17.24
C GLY A 136 -2.21 3.79 -16.28
N PRO A 137 -2.31 5.09 -16.63
CA PRO A 137 -1.70 6.18 -15.89
C PRO A 137 -2.37 6.38 -14.53
N VAL A 138 -1.57 6.74 -13.51
CA VAL A 138 -2.07 7.22 -12.21
C VAL A 138 -2.47 8.69 -12.35
N LYS A 139 -3.56 9.10 -11.69
CA LYS A 139 -4.00 10.50 -11.62
C LYS A 139 -3.55 11.16 -10.32
N ASN A 140 -3.13 12.42 -10.40
CA ASN A 140 -2.76 13.20 -9.23
C ASN A 140 -4.01 13.57 -8.41
N PRO A 141 -4.07 13.21 -7.11
CA PRO A 141 -5.23 13.50 -6.26
C PRO A 141 -5.53 14.99 -6.04
N TRP A 142 -4.54 15.87 -6.24
CA TRP A 142 -4.72 17.32 -6.11
C TRP A 142 -5.26 17.97 -7.38
N ASN A 143 -4.88 17.44 -8.54
CA ASN A 143 -5.36 17.89 -9.84
C ASN A 143 -5.29 16.74 -10.86
N PRO A 144 -6.42 16.13 -11.26
CA PRO A 144 -6.43 15.00 -12.20
C PRO A 144 -5.86 15.30 -13.60
N ALA A 145 -5.68 16.57 -13.95
CA ALA A 145 -5.02 16.99 -15.20
C ALA A 145 -3.48 16.95 -15.11
N CYS A 146 -2.92 16.78 -13.92
CA CYS A 146 -1.47 16.70 -13.68
C CYS A 146 -1.04 15.27 -13.35
N VAL A 147 0.26 15.00 -13.58
CA VAL A 147 0.89 13.74 -13.20
C VAL A 147 1.14 13.69 -11.68
N PRO A 148 1.14 12.50 -11.06
CA PRO A 148 1.52 12.33 -9.65
C PRO A 148 3.04 12.26 -9.44
N GLY A 149 3.84 12.38 -10.50
CA GLY A 149 5.27 12.09 -10.51
C GLY A 149 5.54 10.61 -10.80
N GLY A 150 6.80 10.19 -10.67
CA GLY A 150 7.20 8.81 -10.96
C GLY A 150 8.64 8.51 -10.56
N SER A 151 9.04 7.25 -10.46
CA SER A 151 8.25 6.07 -10.82
C SER A 151 7.37 5.53 -9.69
N SER A 152 7.39 6.14 -8.50
CA SER A 152 6.53 5.75 -7.37
C SER A 152 5.23 6.57 -7.29
N GLY A 153 4.69 6.99 -8.43
CA GLY A 153 3.51 7.87 -8.50
C GLY A 153 2.25 7.26 -7.87
N GLY A 154 2.03 5.95 -8.03
CA GLY A 154 0.95 5.24 -7.33
C GLY A 154 1.08 5.26 -5.81
N SER A 155 2.30 5.13 -5.28
CA SER A 155 2.56 5.22 -3.83
C SER A 155 2.28 6.62 -3.30
N ALA A 156 2.76 7.66 -3.99
CA ALA A 156 2.50 9.05 -3.62
C ALA A 156 1.00 9.38 -3.69
N ALA A 157 0.33 9.00 -4.78
CA ALA A 157 -1.10 9.21 -4.96
C ALA A 157 -1.94 8.47 -3.90
N ALA A 158 -1.58 7.24 -3.55
CA ALA A 158 -2.29 6.47 -2.51
C ALA A 158 -2.24 7.17 -1.15
N VAL A 159 -1.08 7.69 -0.74
CA VAL A 159 -0.94 8.41 0.53
C VAL A 159 -1.64 9.77 0.47
N ALA A 160 -1.42 10.56 -0.60
CA ALA A 160 -2.03 11.89 -0.75
C ALA A 160 -3.57 11.84 -0.81
N ALA A 161 -4.14 10.83 -1.47
CA ALA A 161 -5.59 10.59 -1.52
C ALA A 161 -6.15 9.90 -0.26
N ARG A 162 -5.29 9.61 0.74
CA ARG A 162 -5.66 8.95 1.99
C ARG A 162 -6.23 7.56 1.77
N LEU A 163 -5.72 6.82 0.78
CA LEU A 163 -6.07 5.42 0.49
C LEU A 163 -5.23 4.44 1.31
N ALA A 164 -4.06 4.89 1.76
CA ALA A 164 -3.23 4.22 2.75
C ALA A 164 -2.58 5.29 3.65
N PRO A 165 -2.30 4.99 4.94
CA PRO A 165 -1.63 5.94 5.81
C PRO A 165 -0.11 6.01 5.55
N ALA A 166 0.45 4.98 4.92
CA ALA A 166 1.82 4.92 4.46
C ALA A 166 1.95 3.98 3.26
N ALA A 167 2.96 4.23 2.43
CA ALA A 167 3.33 3.35 1.33
C ALA A 167 4.85 3.29 1.18
N THR A 168 5.38 2.16 0.70
CA THR A 168 6.78 2.08 0.27
C THR A 168 6.92 2.47 -1.20
N GLY A 169 8.06 3.05 -1.54
CA GLY A 169 8.46 3.38 -2.92
C GLY A 169 9.92 2.98 -3.16
N THR A 170 10.41 3.18 -4.38
CA THR A 170 11.84 3.01 -4.72
C THR A 170 12.36 4.27 -5.38
N ASP A 171 13.58 4.69 -5.01
CA ASP A 171 14.26 5.85 -5.57
C ASP A 171 15.55 5.38 -6.26
N THR A 172 15.61 5.55 -7.58
CA THR A 172 16.82 5.30 -8.38
C THR A 172 17.45 6.60 -8.88
N GLY A 173 16.63 7.61 -9.21
CA GLY A 173 17.09 8.90 -9.74
C GLY A 173 16.17 10.08 -9.40
N GLY A 174 15.43 9.99 -8.29
CA GLY A 174 14.39 10.96 -7.91
C GLY A 174 13.00 10.33 -7.79
N SER A 175 12.90 8.99 -7.80
CA SER A 175 11.62 8.31 -7.98
C SER A 175 10.73 8.23 -6.73
N ILE A 176 11.19 8.78 -5.60
CA ILE A 176 10.39 8.98 -4.38
C ILE A 176 10.19 10.47 -4.04
N ARG A 177 11.21 11.31 -4.25
CA ARG A 177 11.28 12.70 -3.77
C ARG A 177 10.33 13.64 -4.51
#